data_AF-A0A9D6QWR8-F1
#
_entry.id   AF-A0A9D6QWR8-F1
#
_cell.length_a   1.000
_cell.length_b   1.000
_cell.length_c   1.000
_cell.angle_alpha   90.00
_cell.angle_beta   90.00
_cell.angle_gamma   90.00
#
_symmetry.space_group_name_H-M   'P 1'
#
loop_
_entity.id
_entity.type
_entity.pdbx_description
1 polymer ?
#
loop_
_entity_poly.entity_id
_entity_poly.type
_entity_poly.pdbx_seq_one_letter_code
_entity_poly.pdbx_strand_id
1 'polypeptide(L)'
;MKIIIVVAVMVPVFGMAQEENLLTRDEVAVIKKKLVAVTEALGQPPAGYIKEDESFYLPTEAAKMKDSGQFYPPDAFVRYKFGGAEKKVKKSEKELKAEYEKKMLEAQAKGGFDAMAKLGEEMAQKSGKTQLEANEAKKEPIEVSITFNSNPGQTIDPDAVLFENPGMIALKLKADGDEDKGRVAVYFDLVHLKDTKKLSRVDLMDKPQKGVSRKTLVLNATIELTGPASVVESWAKRISVSKALAQIDAK
;
A
#
# COMPACT_ATOMS: atom_id res chain seq x y z
N MET A 1 -27.00 21.92 68.12
CA MET A 1 -27.01 22.27 66.67
C MET A 1 -26.09 21.29 65.97
N LYS A 2 -26.62 20.33 65.19
CA LYS A 2 -25.82 19.30 64.51
C LYS A 2 -25.37 19.85 63.16
N ILE A 3 -24.06 20.04 62.98
CA ILE A 3 -23.46 20.41 61.70
C ILE A 3 -23.31 19.13 60.90
N ILE A 4 -24.08 19.00 59.81
CA ILE A 4 -23.90 17.92 58.84
C ILE A 4 -22.85 18.40 57.84
N ILE A 5 -21.68 17.78 57.88
CA ILE A 5 -20.64 17.95 56.87
C ILE A 5 -20.99 17.04 55.71
N VAL A 6 -21.44 17.61 54.60
CA VAL A 6 -21.62 16.88 53.34
C VAL A 6 -20.26 16.80 52.66
N VAL A 7 -19.64 15.63 52.72
CA VAL A 7 -18.45 15.30 51.94
C VAL A 7 -18.92 15.03 50.50
N ALA A 8 -18.64 15.96 49.59
CA ALA A 8 -18.84 15.75 48.16
C ALA A 8 -17.78 14.76 47.66
N VAL A 9 -18.19 13.53 47.39
CA VAL A 9 -17.35 12.53 46.72
C VAL A 9 -17.21 12.96 45.26
N MET A 10 -16.03 13.49 44.89
CA MET A 10 -15.63 13.67 43.50
C MET A 10 -15.48 12.28 42.87
N VAL A 11 -16.47 11.87 42.08
CA VAL A 11 -16.35 10.70 41.21
C VAL A 11 -15.44 11.10 40.05
N PRO A 12 -14.34 10.39 39.78
CA PRO A 12 -13.43 10.82 38.73
C PRO A 12 -14.02 10.49 37.36
N VAL A 13 -14.10 11.53 36.51
CA VAL A 13 -14.51 11.47 35.10
C VAL A 13 -13.38 10.81 34.28
N PHE A 14 -13.21 9.49 34.40
CA PHE A 14 -12.24 8.76 33.58
C PHE A 14 -12.84 8.22 32.26
N GLY A 15 -14.17 8.26 32.09
CA GLY A 15 -14.84 7.70 30.90
C GLY A 15 -14.91 8.64 29.68
N MET A 16 -14.94 9.96 29.87
CA MET A 16 -15.15 10.89 28.74
C MET A 16 -13.88 11.20 27.92
N ALA A 17 -12.69 11.05 28.52
CA ALA A 17 -11.44 11.33 27.82
C ALA A 17 -11.07 10.26 26.78
N GLN A 18 -11.62 9.05 26.92
CA GLN A 18 -11.35 7.94 26.00
C GLN A 18 -12.21 8.03 24.74
N GLU A 19 -13.47 8.48 24.83
CA GLU A 19 -14.36 8.66 23.68
C GLU A 19 -13.93 9.84 22.77
N GLU A 20 -13.38 10.93 23.33
CA GLU A 20 -12.94 12.09 22.52
C GLU A 20 -11.81 11.77 21.52
N ASN A 21 -11.00 10.75 21.81
CA ASN A 21 -9.82 10.41 21.02
C ASN A 21 -10.09 9.31 20.00
N LEU A 22 -11.22 8.59 20.08
CA LEU A 22 -11.56 7.58 19.07
C LEU A 22 -11.84 8.25 17.71
N LEU A 23 -11.48 7.53 16.65
CA LEU A 23 -11.89 7.86 15.29
C LEU A 23 -13.20 7.17 14.96
N THR A 24 -14.12 7.93 14.38
CA THR A 24 -15.33 7.37 13.78
C THR A 24 -15.00 6.54 12.55
N ARG A 25 -15.91 5.64 12.17
CA ARG A 25 -15.76 4.84 10.94
C ARG A 25 -15.61 5.71 9.69
N ASP A 26 -16.29 6.85 9.65
CA ASP A 26 -16.21 7.79 8.53
C ASP A 26 -14.84 8.47 8.46
N GLU A 27 -14.26 8.86 9.60
CA GLU A 27 -12.90 9.42 9.66
C GLU A 27 -11.85 8.39 9.21
N VAL A 28 -11.97 7.14 9.65
CA VAL A 28 -11.12 6.03 9.19
C VAL A 28 -11.28 5.81 7.68
N ALA A 29 -12.52 5.89 7.16
CA ALA A 29 -12.79 5.75 5.73
C ALA A 29 -12.17 6.88 4.90
N VAL A 30 -12.12 8.12 5.42
CA VAL A 30 -11.43 9.25 4.77
C VAL A 30 -9.94 8.96 4.62
N ILE A 31 -9.28 8.48 5.68
CA ILE A 31 -7.84 8.13 5.65
C ILE A 31 -7.60 7.00 4.66
N LYS A 32 -8.41 5.94 4.70
CA LYS A 32 -8.32 4.82 3.76
C LYS A 32 -8.51 5.28 2.31
N LYS A 33 -9.47 6.17 2.05
CA LYS A 33 -9.72 6.70 0.70
C LYS A 33 -8.51 7.47 0.17
N LYS A 34 -7.84 8.25 1.01
CA LYS A 34 -6.58 8.91 0.65
C LYS A 34 -5.48 7.90 0.33
N LEU A 35 -5.30 6.85 1.15
CA LEU A 35 -4.33 5.78 0.85
C LEU A 35 -4.61 5.13 -0.50
N VAL A 36 -5.87 4.76 -0.77
CA VAL A 36 -6.28 4.18 -2.06
C VAL A 36 -6.01 5.14 -3.22
N ALA A 37 -6.30 6.43 -3.07
CA ALA A 37 -6.05 7.42 -4.13
C ALA A 37 -4.54 7.60 -4.41
N VAL A 38 -3.68 7.49 -3.39
CA VAL A 38 -2.22 7.48 -3.60
C VAL A 38 -1.78 6.16 -4.26
N THR A 39 -2.38 5.02 -3.92
CA THR A 39 -2.16 3.76 -4.65
C THR A 39 -2.54 3.89 -6.12
N GLU A 40 -3.70 4.48 -6.42
CA GLU A 40 -4.16 4.71 -7.80
C GLU A 40 -3.22 5.65 -8.58
N ALA A 41 -2.49 6.53 -7.89
CA ALA A 41 -1.47 7.38 -8.51
C ALA A 41 -0.27 6.58 -9.03
N LEU A 42 0.00 5.36 -8.52
CA LEU A 42 1.02 4.46 -9.06
C LEU A 42 0.66 3.95 -10.47
N GLY A 43 -0.61 4.04 -10.86
CA GLY A 43 -1.11 3.46 -12.10
C GLY A 43 -1.18 1.93 -12.05
N GLN A 44 -1.25 1.31 -13.24
CA GLN A 44 -1.31 -0.13 -13.36
C GLN A 44 0.02 -0.79 -12.95
N PRO A 45 -0.01 -1.96 -12.31
CA PRO A 45 1.20 -2.71 -12.02
C PRO A 45 1.98 -3.03 -13.31
N PRO A 46 3.29 -3.28 -13.21
CA PRO A 46 4.10 -3.66 -14.37
C PRO A 46 3.55 -4.92 -15.05
N ALA A 47 3.78 -5.04 -16.37
CA ALA A 47 3.20 -6.13 -17.15
C ALA A 47 3.58 -7.53 -16.58
N GLY A 48 2.56 -8.37 -16.45
CA GLY A 48 2.68 -9.73 -15.90
C GLY A 48 2.72 -9.81 -14.37
N TYR A 49 2.64 -8.67 -13.67
CA TYR A 49 2.44 -8.64 -12.22
C TYR A 49 0.97 -8.53 -11.86
N ILE A 50 0.54 -9.31 -10.87
CA ILE A 50 -0.82 -9.29 -10.31
C ILE A 50 -0.77 -9.05 -8.80
N LYS A 51 -1.76 -8.31 -8.27
CA LYS A 51 -1.89 -8.11 -6.83
C LYS A 51 -2.20 -9.45 -6.15
N GLU A 52 -1.33 -9.87 -5.23
CA GLU A 52 -1.50 -11.08 -4.44
C GLU A 52 -2.04 -10.79 -3.05
N ASP A 53 -1.58 -9.70 -2.44
CA ASP A 53 -1.91 -9.35 -1.06
C ASP A 53 -2.12 -7.83 -0.89
N GLU A 54 -2.93 -7.48 0.10
CA GLU A 54 -3.25 -6.11 0.50
C GLU A 54 -3.51 -6.05 2.00
N SER A 55 -2.75 -5.20 2.70
CA SER A 55 -2.87 -5.03 4.15
C SER A 55 -2.90 -3.55 4.51
N PHE A 56 -3.96 -3.12 5.19
CA PHE A 56 -4.08 -1.76 5.70
C PHE A 56 -3.79 -1.73 7.20
N TYR A 57 -3.04 -0.73 7.60
CA TYR A 57 -3.00 -0.24 8.97
C TYR A 57 -3.67 1.12 9.02
N LEU A 58 -4.85 1.15 9.64
CA LEU A 58 -5.64 2.35 9.79
C LEU A 58 -5.66 2.74 11.26
N PRO A 59 -5.48 4.03 11.59
CA PRO A 59 -5.56 4.49 12.96
C PRO A 59 -7.00 4.31 13.46
N THR A 60 -7.13 3.95 14.74
CA THR A 60 -8.43 3.88 15.44
C THR A 60 -8.60 5.05 16.41
N GLU A 61 -7.53 5.79 16.66
CA GLU A 61 -7.44 6.87 17.65
C GLU A 61 -6.65 8.05 17.07
N ALA A 62 -7.03 9.26 17.49
CA ALA A 62 -6.26 10.48 17.28
C ALA A 62 -5.68 10.94 18.61
N ALA A 63 -4.36 10.95 18.71
CA ALA A 63 -3.68 11.46 19.90
C ALA A 63 -3.81 12.99 19.95
N LYS A 64 -4.26 13.53 21.08
CA LYS A 64 -4.35 14.97 21.35
C LYS A 64 -3.10 15.46 22.06
N MET A 65 -2.53 16.58 21.63
CA MET A 65 -1.45 17.28 22.30
C MET A 65 -1.99 17.97 23.55
N LYS A 66 -1.35 17.73 24.70
CA LYS A 66 -1.79 18.29 25.99
C LYS A 66 -1.72 19.82 26.02
N ASP A 67 -0.71 20.39 25.39
CA ASP A 67 -0.39 21.81 25.52
C ASP A 67 -1.23 22.71 24.59
N SER A 68 -1.67 22.18 23.44
CA SER A 68 -2.42 22.94 22.44
C SER A 68 -3.87 22.49 22.28
N GLY A 69 -4.21 21.29 22.79
CA GLY A 69 -5.50 20.66 22.55
C GLY A 69 -5.75 20.23 21.10
N GLN A 70 -4.76 20.36 20.21
CA GLN A 70 -4.87 19.90 18.82
C GLN A 70 -4.40 18.45 18.68
N PHE A 71 -4.52 17.87 17.49
CA PHE A 71 -4.17 16.46 17.24
C PHE A 71 -2.75 16.29 16.73
N TYR A 72 -2.16 15.13 17.00
CA TYR A 72 -1.05 14.62 16.21
C TYR A 72 -1.60 14.15 14.85
N PRO A 73 -0.89 14.42 13.73
CA PRO A 73 -1.25 13.84 12.45
C PRO A 73 -1.29 12.30 12.55
N PRO A 74 -2.34 11.64 12.02
CA PRO A 74 -2.47 10.19 12.09
C PRO A 74 -1.37 9.49 11.29
N ASP A 75 -0.75 8.45 11.85
CA ASP A 75 0.06 7.50 11.07
C ASP A 75 -0.86 6.42 10.50
N ALA A 76 -0.71 6.14 9.21
CA ALA A 76 -1.49 5.15 8.49
C ALA A 76 -0.66 4.60 7.33
N PHE A 77 -0.82 3.31 7.03
CA PHE A 77 -0.13 2.72 5.88
C PHE A 77 -0.94 1.64 5.18
N VAL A 78 -0.57 1.39 3.92
CA VAL A 78 -1.02 0.21 3.17
C VAL A 78 0.18 -0.49 2.55
N ARG A 79 0.17 -1.82 2.58
CA ARG A 79 1.16 -2.68 1.94
C ARG A 79 0.50 -3.54 0.88
N TYR A 80 1.15 -3.63 -0.27
CA TYR A 80 0.76 -4.50 -1.36
C TYR A 80 1.89 -5.42 -1.73
N LYS A 81 1.54 -6.65 -2.10
CA LYS A 81 2.45 -7.58 -2.76
C LYS A 81 1.94 -7.90 -4.15
N PHE A 82 2.80 -7.74 -5.14
CA PHE A 82 2.53 -8.09 -6.52
C PHE A 82 3.44 -9.25 -6.93
N GLY A 83 2.85 -10.37 -7.32
CA GLY A 83 3.56 -11.55 -7.79
C GLY A 83 3.33 -11.79 -9.28
N GLY A 84 4.02 -12.78 -9.82
CA GLY A 84 3.75 -13.28 -11.16
C GLY A 84 2.35 -13.88 -11.30
N ALA A 85 1.84 -13.96 -12.54
CA ALA A 85 0.51 -14.51 -12.81
C ALA A 85 0.38 -16.04 -12.61
N GLU A 86 1.45 -16.73 -12.18
CA GLU A 86 1.51 -18.19 -11.97
C GLU A 86 0.30 -18.72 -11.18
N LYS A 87 -0.04 -18.09 -10.04
CA LYS A 87 -1.17 -18.56 -9.20
C LYS A 87 -2.51 -18.50 -9.96
N LYS A 88 -2.70 -17.49 -10.80
CA LYS A 88 -3.89 -17.34 -11.65
C LYS A 88 -3.90 -18.39 -12.76
N VAL A 89 -2.76 -18.64 -13.40
CA VAL A 89 -2.61 -19.68 -14.43
C VAL A 89 -2.87 -21.07 -13.84
N LYS A 90 -2.30 -21.39 -12.67
CA LYS A 90 -2.55 -22.65 -11.95
C LYS A 90 -4.01 -22.83 -11.53
N LYS A 91 -4.72 -21.75 -11.20
CA LYS A 91 -6.16 -21.81 -10.92
C LYS A 91 -6.95 -22.15 -12.20
N SER A 92 -6.62 -21.50 -13.31
CA SER A 92 -7.21 -21.79 -14.63
C SER A 92 -6.94 -23.23 -15.06
N GLU A 93 -5.75 -23.78 -14.77
CA GLU A 93 -5.40 -25.18 -15.07
C GLU A 93 -6.32 -26.16 -14.33
N LYS A 94 -6.61 -25.89 -13.05
CA LYS A 94 -7.52 -26.72 -12.24
C LYS A 94 -8.95 -26.66 -12.76
N GLU A 95 -9.43 -25.46 -13.13
CA GLU A 95 -10.76 -25.26 -13.71
C GLU A 95 -10.90 -25.97 -15.06
N LEU A 96 -9.88 -25.86 -15.91
CA LEU A 96 -9.80 -26.58 -17.18
C LEU A 96 -9.82 -28.10 -16.96
N LYS A 97 -9.02 -28.60 -16.01
CA LYS A 97 -9.00 -30.02 -15.67
C LYS A 97 -10.37 -30.55 -15.26
N ALA A 98 -11.06 -29.82 -14.38
CA ALA A 98 -12.42 -30.20 -13.95
C ALA A 98 -13.43 -30.18 -15.11
N GLU A 99 -13.31 -29.24 -16.04
CA GLU A 99 -14.16 -29.18 -17.25
C GLU A 99 -13.95 -30.41 -18.15
N TYR A 100 -12.70 -30.81 -18.40
CA TYR A 100 -12.39 -31.98 -19.23
C TYR A 100 -12.76 -33.29 -18.54
N GLU A 101 -12.54 -33.42 -17.24
CA GLU A 101 -12.99 -34.58 -16.46
C GLU A 101 -14.51 -34.77 -16.59
N LYS A 102 -15.29 -33.69 -16.49
CA LYS A 102 -16.74 -33.74 -16.70
C LYS A 102 -17.10 -34.22 -18.12
N LYS A 103 -16.45 -33.66 -19.15
CA LYS A 103 -16.68 -34.04 -20.56
C LYS A 103 -16.33 -35.51 -20.83
N MET A 104 -15.24 -36.01 -20.23
CA MET A 104 -14.84 -37.41 -20.35
C MET A 104 -15.85 -38.34 -19.68
N LEU A 105 -16.36 -38.00 -18.49
CA LEU A 105 -17.42 -38.78 -17.82
C LEU A 105 -18.72 -38.81 -18.65
N GLU A 106 -19.10 -37.70 -19.26
CA GLU A 106 -20.26 -37.63 -20.16
C GLU A 106 -20.06 -38.47 -21.44
N ALA A 107 -18.85 -38.48 -22.00
CA ALA A 107 -18.50 -39.31 -23.15
C ALA A 107 -18.45 -40.81 -22.78
N GLN A 108 -17.93 -41.14 -21.60
CA GLN A 108 -17.90 -42.50 -21.04
C GLN A 108 -19.32 -43.04 -20.85
N ALA A 109 -20.22 -42.24 -20.27
CA ALA A 109 -21.62 -42.60 -20.08
C ALA A 109 -22.37 -42.90 -21.39
N LYS A 110 -21.88 -42.36 -22.51
CA LYS A 110 -22.42 -42.59 -23.86
C LYS A 110 -21.67 -43.68 -24.64
N GLY A 111 -20.70 -44.36 -24.04
CA GLY A 111 -19.91 -45.42 -24.69
C GLY A 111 -18.96 -44.93 -25.79
N GLY A 112 -18.66 -43.63 -25.85
CA GLY A 112 -17.85 -43.02 -26.90
C GLY A 112 -16.34 -43.09 -26.62
N PHE A 113 -15.70 -44.24 -26.87
CA PHE A 113 -14.25 -44.41 -26.66
C PHE A 113 -13.38 -43.46 -27.50
N ASP A 114 -13.73 -43.23 -28.77
CA ASP A 114 -13.01 -42.29 -29.64
C ASP A 114 -13.16 -40.82 -29.17
N ALA A 115 -14.31 -40.49 -28.60
CA ALA A 115 -14.55 -39.16 -28.03
C ALA A 115 -13.71 -38.95 -26.75
N MET A 116 -13.54 -39.99 -25.92
CA MET A 116 -12.64 -39.94 -24.77
C MET A 116 -11.17 -39.79 -25.19
N ALA A 117 -10.71 -40.52 -26.21
CA ALA A 117 -9.34 -40.40 -26.70
C ALA A 117 -9.03 -38.97 -27.18
N LYS A 118 -9.93 -38.36 -27.96
CA LYS A 118 -9.79 -36.96 -28.43
C LYS A 118 -9.78 -35.96 -27.28
N LEU A 119 -10.69 -36.12 -26.31
CA LEU A 119 -10.73 -35.25 -25.13
C LEU A 119 -9.44 -35.38 -24.29
N GLY A 120 -8.86 -36.58 -24.20
CA GLY A 120 -7.60 -36.83 -23.52
C GLY A 120 -6.40 -36.14 -24.20
N GLU A 121 -6.31 -36.22 -25.53
CA GLU A 121 -5.28 -35.51 -26.31
C GLU A 121 -5.41 -33.99 -26.19
N GLU A 122 -6.63 -33.44 -26.33
CA GLU A 122 -6.89 -32.00 -26.17
C GLU A 122 -6.53 -31.52 -24.76
N MET A 123 -6.85 -32.32 -23.73
CA MET A 123 -6.49 -32.03 -22.35
C MET A 123 -4.97 -32.02 -22.17
N ALA A 124 -4.27 -33.05 -22.63
CA ALA A 124 -2.80 -33.13 -22.51
C ALA A 124 -2.11 -31.95 -23.21
N GLN A 125 -2.57 -31.57 -24.40
CA GLN A 125 -2.05 -30.42 -25.13
C GLN A 125 -2.28 -29.10 -24.38
N LYS A 126 -3.50 -28.86 -23.89
CA LYS A 126 -3.82 -27.63 -23.17
C LYS A 126 -3.16 -27.55 -21.80
N SER A 127 -3.05 -28.66 -21.06
CA SER A 127 -2.31 -28.73 -19.81
C SER A 127 -0.83 -28.43 -20.02
N GLY A 128 -0.20 -29.01 -21.04
CA GLY A 128 1.20 -28.72 -21.38
C GLY A 128 1.43 -27.23 -21.69
N LYS A 129 0.54 -26.61 -22.48
CA LYS A 129 0.59 -25.17 -22.76
C LYS A 129 0.40 -24.33 -21.49
N THR A 130 -0.57 -24.67 -20.64
CA THR A 130 -0.87 -23.95 -19.39
C THR A 130 0.30 -24.04 -18.41
N GLN A 131 1.00 -25.18 -18.35
CA GLN A 131 2.17 -25.36 -17.49
C GLN A 131 3.37 -24.53 -17.96
N LEU A 132 3.58 -24.40 -19.27
CA LEU A 132 4.57 -23.50 -19.85
C LEU A 132 4.24 -22.03 -19.50
N GLU A 133 2.99 -21.62 -19.72
CA GLU A 133 2.51 -20.28 -19.35
C GLU A 133 2.68 -19.99 -17.86
N ALA A 134 2.45 -20.98 -16.98
CA ALA A 134 2.64 -20.81 -15.54
C ALA A 134 4.11 -20.60 -15.16
N ASN A 135 5.04 -21.27 -15.84
CA ASN A 135 6.47 -21.10 -15.64
C ASN A 135 6.96 -19.75 -16.17
N GLU A 136 6.49 -19.32 -17.34
CA GLU A 136 6.79 -18.00 -17.91
C GLU A 136 6.18 -16.87 -17.07
N ALA A 137 5.06 -17.14 -16.39
CA ALA A 137 4.40 -16.20 -15.52
C ALA A 137 5.06 -16.05 -14.15
N LYS A 138 6.10 -16.83 -13.81
CA LYS A 138 6.86 -16.65 -12.57
C LYS A 138 7.67 -15.37 -12.64
N LYS A 139 7.46 -14.50 -11.66
CA LYS A 139 8.19 -13.25 -11.50
C LYS A 139 8.54 -13.07 -10.05
N GLU A 140 9.74 -12.55 -9.80
CA GLU A 140 10.13 -12.10 -8.48
C GLU A 140 9.18 -10.99 -8.02
N PRO A 141 8.65 -11.05 -6.79
CA PRO A 141 7.59 -10.15 -6.35
C PRO A 141 8.05 -8.70 -6.22
N ILE A 142 7.09 -7.79 -6.37
CA ILE A 142 7.24 -6.38 -6.04
C ILE A 142 6.41 -6.09 -4.79
N GLU A 143 7.03 -5.46 -3.81
CA GLU A 143 6.37 -4.97 -2.61
C GLU A 143 6.21 -3.46 -2.71
N VAL A 144 5.02 -2.97 -2.37
CA VAL A 144 4.71 -1.55 -2.32
C VAL A 144 4.23 -1.20 -0.92
N SER A 145 4.85 -0.21 -0.28
CA SER A 145 4.38 0.34 0.99
C SER A 145 4.07 1.82 0.81
N ILE A 146 2.88 2.25 1.23
CA ILE A 146 2.51 3.67 1.25
C ILE A 146 2.25 4.05 2.69
N THR A 147 2.94 5.07 3.19
CA THR A 147 2.86 5.53 4.57
C THR A 147 2.55 7.01 4.63
N PHE A 148 1.61 7.43 5.48
CA PHE A 148 1.27 8.82 5.73
C PHE A 148 1.94 9.36 6.99
N ASN A 149 2.25 10.66 6.97
CA ASN A 149 2.75 11.40 8.13
C ASN A 149 4.00 10.77 8.78
N SER A 150 4.84 10.15 7.97
CA SER A 150 6.11 9.56 8.40
C SER A 150 7.23 10.60 8.34
N ASN A 151 8.30 10.40 9.14
CA ASN A 151 9.54 11.15 8.98
C ASN A 151 10.70 10.19 8.70
N PRO A 152 11.08 10.00 7.42
CA PRO A 152 12.14 9.07 7.07
C PRO A 152 13.51 9.57 7.54
N GLY A 153 13.73 10.89 7.57
CA GLY A 153 15.02 11.46 7.94
C GLY A 153 16.17 11.03 7.02
N GLN A 154 15.88 10.74 5.75
CA GLN A 154 16.80 10.13 4.78
C GLN A 154 17.77 11.17 4.21
N THR A 155 19.08 10.89 4.22
CA THR A 155 20.06 11.73 3.53
C THR A 155 19.88 11.60 2.02
N ILE A 156 19.92 12.72 1.31
CA ILE A 156 19.81 12.76 -0.15
C ILE A 156 21.22 12.57 -0.73
N ASP A 157 21.42 11.44 -1.38
CA ASP A 157 22.54 11.22 -2.28
C ASP A 157 22.15 11.80 -3.66
N PRO A 158 22.85 12.84 -4.16
CA PRO A 158 22.52 13.47 -5.45
C PRO A 158 22.52 12.48 -6.62
N ASP A 159 23.39 11.47 -6.59
CA ASP A 159 23.50 10.46 -7.65
C ASP A 159 22.37 9.43 -7.60
N ALA A 160 21.67 9.35 -6.47
CA ALA A 160 20.53 8.45 -6.26
C ALA A 160 19.17 9.11 -6.57
N VAL A 161 19.14 10.39 -6.93
CA VAL A 161 17.91 11.08 -7.31
C VAL A 161 17.43 10.58 -8.67
N LEU A 162 16.28 9.89 -8.70
CA LEU A 162 15.70 9.37 -9.94
C LEU A 162 14.96 10.46 -10.71
N PHE A 163 14.19 11.27 -9.99
CA PHE A 163 13.47 12.44 -10.49
C PHE A 163 12.91 13.25 -9.32
N GLU A 164 12.66 14.54 -9.54
CA GLU A 164 12.15 15.47 -8.53
C GLU A 164 11.23 16.51 -9.17
N ASN A 165 10.26 16.99 -8.39
CA ASN A 165 9.36 18.09 -8.74
C ASN A 165 9.09 18.92 -7.47
N PRO A 166 8.60 20.17 -7.57
CA PRO A 166 8.11 20.89 -6.40
C PRO A 166 7.08 20.04 -5.64
N GLY A 167 7.40 19.75 -4.38
CA GLY A 167 6.60 18.93 -3.48
C GLY A 167 6.91 17.44 -3.49
N MET A 168 7.87 16.96 -4.30
CA MET A 168 8.17 15.53 -4.43
C MET A 168 9.63 15.24 -4.80
N ILE A 169 10.21 14.21 -4.19
CA ILE A 169 11.51 13.66 -4.61
C ILE A 169 11.48 12.13 -4.61
N ALA A 170 11.99 11.51 -5.67
CA ALA A 170 12.15 10.07 -5.80
C ALA A 170 13.63 9.69 -5.71
N LEU A 171 13.95 8.81 -4.76
CA LEU A 171 15.32 8.36 -4.48
C LEU A 171 15.44 6.86 -4.68
N LYS A 172 16.54 6.43 -5.30
CA LYS A 172 17.03 5.07 -5.20
C LYS A 172 17.64 4.90 -3.81
N LEU A 173 17.19 3.89 -3.07
CA LEU A 173 17.76 3.56 -1.77
C LEU A 173 18.75 2.41 -1.94
N LYS A 174 19.78 2.39 -1.09
CA LYS A 174 20.67 1.23 -1.00
C LYS A 174 19.84 0.03 -0.53
N ALA A 175 20.03 -1.12 -1.17
CA ALA A 175 19.42 -2.35 -0.73
C ALA A 175 20.13 -2.81 0.55
N ASP A 176 19.39 -3.02 1.63
CA ASP A 176 19.96 -3.58 2.85
C ASP A 176 20.15 -5.09 2.65
N GLY A 177 21.33 -5.49 2.15
CA GLY A 177 21.79 -6.90 2.13
C GLY A 177 21.28 -7.78 0.98
N ASP A 178 20.49 -7.26 0.05
CA ASP A 178 20.00 -8.01 -1.13
C ASP A 178 20.25 -7.19 -2.40
N GLU A 179 21.48 -7.29 -2.94
CA GLU A 179 21.94 -6.49 -4.10
C GLU A 179 21.09 -6.69 -5.36
N ASP A 180 20.35 -7.81 -5.44
CA ASP A 180 19.49 -8.16 -6.56
C ASP A 180 18.15 -7.39 -6.53
N LYS A 181 17.76 -6.82 -5.38
CA LYS A 181 16.53 -6.04 -5.23
C LYS A 181 16.81 -4.55 -5.24
N GLY A 182 16.19 -3.85 -6.19
CA GLY A 182 16.11 -2.40 -6.16
C GLY A 182 15.09 -1.92 -5.14
N ARG A 183 15.41 -0.82 -4.45
CA ARG A 183 14.49 -0.09 -3.59
C ARG A 183 14.39 1.35 -4.07
N VAL A 184 13.17 1.83 -4.24
CA VAL A 184 12.87 3.22 -4.61
C VAL A 184 11.90 3.80 -3.59
N ALA A 185 12.24 4.94 -3.01
CA ALA A 185 11.35 5.69 -2.15
C ALA A 185 10.95 7.01 -2.84
N VAL A 186 9.66 7.28 -2.89
CA VAL A 186 9.08 8.51 -3.44
C VAL A 186 8.38 9.25 -2.33
N TYR A 187 8.93 10.41 -2.00
CA TYR A 187 8.49 11.26 -0.90
C TYR A 187 7.66 12.42 -1.43
N PHE A 188 6.56 12.73 -0.76
CA PHE A 188 5.62 13.77 -1.13
C PHE A 188 5.33 14.67 0.07
N ASP A 189 5.54 15.98 -0.07
CA ASP A 189 5.24 17.01 0.93
C ASP A 189 5.27 18.40 0.26
N LEU A 190 4.18 19.16 0.33
CA LEU A 190 4.06 20.45 -0.35
C LEU A 190 4.91 21.57 0.26
N VAL A 191 5.39 21.40 1.49
CA VAL A 191 6.10 22.42 2.28
C VAL A 191 7.60 22.15 2.30
N HIS A 192 8.00 20.97 2.77
CA HIS A 192 9.40 20.61 2.99
C HIS A 192 10.11 20.28 1.67
N LEU A 193 9.38 19.77 0.67
CA LEU A 193 9.94 19.42 -0.64
C LEU A 193 9.66 20.47 -1.72
N LYS A 194 9.31 21.72 -1.34
CA LYS A 194 9.01 22.78 -2.33
C LYS A 194 10.20 23.13 -3.24
N ASP A 195 11.42 22.99 -2.75
CA ASP A 195 12.68 23.30 -3.45
C ASP A 195 13.72 22.22 -3.13
N THR A 196 13.52 21.04 -3.72
CA THR A 196 14.29 19.81 -3.45
C THR A 196 15.78 19.95 -3.73
N LYS A 197 16.15 20.79 -4.71
CA LYS A 197 17.54 21.03 -5.12
C LYS A 197 18.42 21.67 -4.05
N LYS A 198 17.81 22.29 -3.03
CA LYS A 198 18.53 22.90 -1.90
C LYS A 198 18.63 21.98 -0.69
N LEU A 199 18.00 20.81 -0.74
CA LEU A 199 17.94 19.88 0.39
C LEU A 199 19.11 18.90 0.32
N SER A 200 19.69 18.63 1.49
CA SER A 200 20.63 17.51 1.70
C SER A 200 19.96 16.31 2.39
N ARG A 201 18.71 16.47 2.83
CA ARG A 201 17.95 15.48 3.59
C ARG A 201 16.46 15.60 3.32
N VAL A 202 15.79 14.46 3.27
CA VAL A 202 14.34 14.32 3.34
C VAL A 202 13.94 14.34 4.82
N ASP A 203 13.51 15.50 5.29
CA ASP A 203 12.94 15.70 6.63
C ASP A 203 11.50 16.19 6.47
N LEU A 204 10.53 15.29 6.60
CA LEU A 204 9.13 15.54 6.25
C LEU A 204 8.28 15.88 7.47
N MET A 205 8.89 15.96 8.65
CA MET A 205 8.14 16.17 9.88
C MET A 205 8.81 17.20 10.78
N ASP A 206 8.63 18.47 10.44
CA ASP A 206 8.33 19.45 11.48
C ASP A 206 6.93 19.14 12.00
N LYS A 207 6.81 18.27 13.02
CA LYS A 207 5.55 18.14 13.77
C LYS A 207 5.12 19.56 14.10
N PRO A 208 3.96 20.05 13.63
CA PRO A 208 3.56 21.40 13.96
C PRO A 208 3.58 21.47 15.50
N GLN A 209 4.34 22.39 16.07
CA GLN A 209 4.52 22.43 17.54
C GLN A 209 3.18 22.56 18.27
N LYS A 210 2.17 23.10 17.58
CA LYS A 210 0.81 23.24 18.07
C LYS A 210 -0.11 22.08 17.68
N GLY A 211 0.32 21.12 16.87
CA GLY A 211 -0.52 20.04 16.33
C GLY A 211 -1.31 20.45 15.09
N VAL A 212 -2.32 19.64 14.76
CA VAL A 212 -3.21 19.86 13.61
C VAL A 212 -4.66 19.91 14.06
N SER A 213 -5.46 20.76 13.41
CA SER A 213 -6.87 20.97 13.77
C SER A 213 -7.78 19.79 13.43
N ARG A 214 -7.37 18.93 12.48
CA ARG A 214 -8.18 17.81 11.96
C ARG A 214 -7.51 16.46 12.26
N LYS A 215 -8.29 15.51 12.76
CA LYS A 215 -7.84 14.13 13.08
C LYS A 215 -7.41 13.31 11.86
N THR A 216 -7.82 13.70 10.65
CA THR A 216 -7.61 12.96 9.39
C THR A 216 -6.62 13.65 8.45
N LEU A 217 -5.87 14.64 8.95
CA LEU A 217 -4.97 15.45 8.13
C LEU A 217 -3.75 14.63 7.65
N VAL A 218 -3.45 14.70 6.35
CA VAL A 218 -2.28 14.07 5.76
C VAL A 218 -1.32 15.15 5.28
N LEU A 219 -0.21 15.32 5.97
CA LEU A 219 0.81 16.34 5.70
C LEU A 219 1.88 15.87 4.71
N ASN A 220 2.18 14.57 4.72
CA ASN A 220 3.15 13.97 3.82
C ASN A 220 2.76 12.52 3.50
N ALA A 221 3.35 11.99 2.44
CA ALA A 221 3.25 10.58 2.08
C ALA A 221 4.61 10.06 1.57
N THR A 222 4.90 8.80 1.86
CA THR A 222 6.04 8.06 1.31
C THR A 222 5.51 6.84 0.60
N ILE A 223 5.95 6.61 -0.65
CA ILE A 223 5.75 5.37 -1.38
C ILE A 223 7.09 4.66 -1.49
N GLU A 224 7.20 3.46 -0.96
CA GLU A 224 8.35 2.59 -1.13
C GLU A 224 8.03 1.43 -2.07
N LEU A 225 8.91 1.20 -3.04
CA LEU A 225 8.85 0.12 -4.02
C LEU A 225 10.08 -0.76 -3.85
N THR A 226 9.90 -2.06 -3.66
CA THR A 226 10.99 -3.04 -3.53
C THR A 226 10.76 -4.20 -4.48
N GLY A 227 11.77 -4.60 -5.24
CA GLY A 227 11.69 -5.69 -6.22
C GLY A 227 12.77 -5.59 -7.29
N PRO A 228 12.61 -6.21 -8.47
CA PRO A 228 13.61 -6.12 -9.55
C PRO A 228 13.88 -4.67 -9.94
N ALA A 229 15.15 -4.23 -9.85
CA ALA A 229 15.52 -2.82 -9.90
C ALA A 229 14.99 -2.07 -11.13
N SER A 230 15.17 -2.65 -12.32
CA SER A 230 14.70 -2.07 -13.59
C SER A 230 13.18 -1.88 -13.63
N VAL A 231 12.43 -2.78 -12.98
CA VAL A 231 10.98 -2.75 -12.95
C VAL A 231 10.47 -1.69 -11.97
N VAL A 232 11.01 -1.65 -10.75
CA VAL A 232 10.56 -0.70 -9.72
C VAL A 232 10.98 0.74 -10.05
N GLU A 233 12.18 0.96 -10.59
CA GLU A 233 12.61 2.30 -11.05
C GLU A 233 11.74 2.81 -12.20
N SER A 234 11.42 1.95 -13.17
CA SER A 234 10.51 2.29 -14.26
C SER A 234 9.08 2.52 -13.77
N TRP A 235 8.64 1.80 -12.75
CA TRP A 235 7.32 2.01 -12.18
C TRP A 235 7.23 3.33 -11.41
N ALA A 236 8.25 3.65 -10.61
CA ALA A 236 8.32 4.92 -9.89
C ALA A 236 8.17 6.13 -10.83
N LYS A 237 8.86 6.12 -11.97
CA LYS A 237 8.81 7.21 -12.97
C LYS A 237 7.43 7.41 -13.61
N ARG A 238 6.51 6.45 -13.49
CA ARG A 238 5.13 6.51 -14.02
C ARG A 238 4.12 7.03 -13.01
N ILE A 239 4.53 7.30 -11.77
CA ILE A 239 3.63 7.79 -10.72
C ILE A 239 3.06 9.15 -11.12
N SER A 240 1.75 9.29 -11.02
CA SER A 240 1.03 10.53 -11.25
C SER A 240 1.22 11.48 -10.06
N VAL A 241 2.29 12.27 -10.10
CA VAL A 241 2.68 13.21 -9.03
C VAL A 241 1.53 14.11 -8.58
N SER A 242 0.78 14.69 -9.52
CA SER A 242 -0.35 15.57 -9.22
C SER A 242 -1.48 14.88 -8.45
N LYS A 243 -1.77 13.61 -8.77
CA LYS A 243 -2.81 12.83 -8.08
C LYS A 243 -2.40 12.49 -6.65
N ALA A 244 -1.12 12.13 -6.45
CA ALA A 244 -0.57 11.87 -5.12
C ALA A 244 -0.56 13.14 -4.26
N LEU A 245 -0.05 14.25 -4.80
CA LEU A 245 -0.02 15.54 -4.11
C LEU A 245 -1.42 16.06 -3.77
N ALA A 246 -2.43 15.80 -4.60
CA ALA A 246 -3.82 16.19 -4.30
C ALA A 246 -4.40 15.50 -3.05
N GLN A 247 -3.78 14.42 -2.56
CA GLN A 247 -4.19 13.77 -1.31
C GLN A 247 -3.52 14.37 -0.07
N ILE A 248 -2.50 15.19 -0.28
CA ILE A 248 -1.74 15.86 0.78
C ILE A 248 -2.36 17.21 1.06
N ASP A 249 -2.72 17.43 2.31
CA ASP A 249 -3.26 18.68 2.79
C ASP A 249 -2.14 19.73 2.88
N ALA A 250 -2.27 20.84 2.15
CA ALA A 250 -1.49 22.03 2.45
C ALA A 250 -1.85 22.49 3.88
N LYS A 251 -0.83 22.80 4.70
CA LYS A 251 -0.98 23.21 6.11
C LYS A 251 -2.06 24.28 6.30
#